data_AF-A0A377E8U5-F1
#
_entry.id   AF-A0A377E8U5-F1
#
_cell.length_a   1.000
_cell.length_b   1.000
_cell.length_c   1.000
_cell.angle_alpha   90.00
_cell.angle_beta   90.00
_cell.angle_gamma   90.00
#
_symmetry.space_group_name_H-M   'P 1'
#
loop_
_entity.id
_entity.type
_entity.pdbx_description
1 polymer ?
#
loop_
_entity_poly.entity_id
_entity_poly.type
_entity_poly.pdbx_seq_one_letter_code
_entity_poly.pdbx_strand_id
1 'polypeptide(L)'
;MTTFTDDDKKLIKEIRERIGSLDVRDNIERRAYEISLASLEAEPVMFCISGQNVDSEEHVSTSKAVVDAWVEEWNQVDGSPGEPLYKTMPLYCHAALPAPVVPEGLVKAVRFYEQVKNENPPVGTGAWKDAVDWVLEEACQAVNTDIKG
;
A
#
# COMPACT_ATOMS: atom_id res chain seq x y z
N MET A 1 3.66 0.33 24.85
CA MET A 1 2.79 -0.84 24.73
C MET A 1 1.39 -0.31 24.47
N THR A 2 1.01 -0.16 23.20
CA THR A 2 -0.30 0.32 22.80
C THR A 2 -1.28 -0.84 22.89
N THR A 3 -2.28 -0.70 23.75
CA THR A 3 -3.33 -1.70 23.92
C THR A 3 -4.41 -1.46 22.88
N PHE A 4 -4.55 -2.37 21.92
CA PHE A 4 -5.67 -2.38 20.98
C PHE A 4 -6.99 -2.36 21.74
N THR A 5 -7.90 -1.49 21.32
CA THR A 5 -9.25 -1.42 21.86
C THR A 5 -10.04 -2.67 21.45
N ASP A 6 -11.14 -2.96 22.13
CA ASP A 6 -11.95 -4.13 21.79
C ASP A 6 -12.62 -3.98 20.41
N ASP A 7 -12.85 -2.75 19.95
CA ASP A 7 -13.31 -2.45 18.60
C ASP A 7 -12.24 -2.75 17.54
N ASP A 8 -10.97 -2.42 17.81
CA ASP A 8 -9.84 -2.75 16.92
C ASP A 8 -9.71 -4.27 16.76
N LYS A 9 -9.81 -5.02 17.86
CA LYS A 9 -9.73 -6.49 17.84
C LYS A 9 -10.87 -7.11 17.04
N LYS A 10 -12.07 -6.52 17.13
CA LYS A 10 -13.23 -6.97 16.38
C LYS A 10 -13.06 -6.73 14.87
N LEU A 11 -12.57 -5.55 14.49
CA LEU A 11 -12.25 -5.23 13.10
C LEU A 11 -11.18 -6.17 12.52
N ILE A 12 -10.11 -6.40 13.27
CA ILE A 12 -9.03 -7.32 12.87
C ILE A 12 -9.58 -8.73 12.65
N LYS A 13 -10.48 -9.21 13.52
CA LYS A 13 -11.10 -10.53 13.37
C LYS A 13 -11.93 -10.63 12.09
N GLU A 14 -12.77 -9.63 11.80
CA GLU A 14 -13.63 -9.61 10.61
C GLU A 14 -12.81 -9.62 9.31
N ILE A 15 -11.70 -8.87 9.28
CA ILE A 15 -10.78 -8.82 8.13
C ILE A 15 -10.15 -10.19 7.87
N ARG A 16 -9.71 -10.89 8.93
CA ARG A 16 -9.10 -12.23 8.81
C ARG A 16 -10.09 -13.27 8.29
N GLU A 17 -11.34 -13.22 8.73
CA GLU A 17 -12.40 -14.13 8.26
C GLU A 17 -12.74 -13.88 6.79
N ARG A 18 -12.80 -12.62 6.35
CA ARG A 18 -13.00 -12.27 4.93
C ARG A 18 -11.87 -12.81 4.04
N ILE A 19 -10.61 -12.60 4.42
CA ILE A 19 -9.43 -13.09 3.68
C ILE A 19 -9.50 -14.62 3.49
N GLY A 20 -9.87 -15.35 4.54
CA GLY A 20 -9.98 -16.82 4.50
C GLY A 20 -11.15 -17.35 3.67
N SER A 21 -12.14 -16.51 3.33
CA SER A 21 -13.34 -16.89 2.58
C SER A 21 -13.27 -16.62 1.07
N LEU A 22 -12.33 -15.76 0.63
CA LEU A 22 -12.16 -15.38 -0.77
C LEU A 22 -11.53 -16.54 -1.57
N ASP A 23 -11.90 -16.74 -2.83
CA ASP A 23 -11.26 -17.73 -3.72
C ASP A 23 -9.96 -17.15 -4.34
N VAL A 24 -9.06 -18.00 -4.85
CA VAL A 24 -7.76 -17.55 -5.43
C VAL A 24 -7.93 -16.55 -6.58
N ARG A 25 -9.12 -16.48 -7.20
CA ARG A 25 -9.48 -15.53 -8.26
C ARG A 25 -9.70 -14.10 -7.76
N ASP A 26 -10.01 -13.91 -6.48
CA ASP A 26 -10.20 -12.60 -5.85
C ASP A 26 -8.88 -12.03 -5.30
N ASN A 27 -7.79 -12.32 -6.01
CA ASN A 27 -6.42 -12.04 -5.58
C ASN A 27 -6.16 -10.55 -5.33
N ILE A 28 -6.86 -9.66 -6.05
CA ILE A 28 -6.73 -8.20 -5.88
C ILE A 28 -7.40 -7.74 -4.58
N GLU A 29 -8.62 -8.22 -4.29
CA GLU A 29 -9.32 -7.86 -3.06
C GLU A 29 -8.60 -8.43 -1.83
N ARG A 30 -8.17 -9.69 -1.90
CA ARG A 30 -7.38 -10.31 -0.84
C ARG A 30 -6.10 -9.53 -0.56
N ARG A 31 -5.33 -9.19 -1.59
CA ARG A 31 -4.10 -8.41 -1.46
C ARG A 31 -4.34 -6.99 -0.94
N ALA A 32 -5.46 -6.37 -1.29
CA ALA A 32 -5.86 -5.07 -0.73
C ALA A 32 -6.14 -5.17 0.79
N TYR A 33 -6.80 -6.23 1.24
CA TYR A 33 -7.02 -6.47 2.67
C TYR A 33 -5.72 -6.81 3.42
N GLU A 34 -4.83 -7.58 2.82
CA GLU A 34 -3.51 -7.90 3.39
C GLU A 34 -2.63 -6.64 3.54
N ILE A 35 -2.58 -5.78 2.51
CA ILE A 35 -1.88 -4.48 2.59
C ILE A 35 -2.51 -3.59 3.66
N SER A 36 -3.84 -3.56 3.77
CA SER A 36 -4.54 -2.78 4.80
C SER A 36 -4.20 -3.29 6.19
N LEU A 37 -4.17 -4.62 6.39
CA LEU A 37 -3.81 -5.23 7.67
C LEU A 37 -2.34 -4.94 8.03
N ALA A 38 -1.43 -5.13 7.09
CA ALA A 38 0.00 -4.83 7.30
C ALA A 38 0.22 -3.33 7.59
N SER A 39 -0.55 -2.45 6.98
CA SER A 39 -0.49 -1.00 7.24
C SER A 39 -1.02 -0.65 8.64
N LEU A 40 -2.04 -1.36 9.13
CA LEU A 40 -2.60 -1.17 10.47
C LEU A 40 -1.70 -1.75 11.57
N GLU A 41 -0.97 -2.83 11.28
CA GLU A 41 -0.04 -3.48 12.22
C GLU A 41 1.38 -2.90 12.16
N ALA A 42 1.68 -2.02 11.20
CA ALA A 42 3.01 -1.44 11.05
C ALA A 42 3.38 -0.55 12.25
N GLU A 43 4.60 -0.74 12.77
CA GLU A 43 5.18 0.18 13.75
C GLU A 43 5.81 1.39 13.03
N PRO A 44 5.58 2.62 13.52
CA PRO A 44 6.19 3.81 12.95
C PRO A 44 7.70 3.80 13.20
N VAL A 45 8.47 4.17 12.17
CA VAL A 45 9.94 4.20 12.25
C VAL A 45 10.45 5.56 12.70
N MET A 46 9.66 6.60 12.44
CA MET A 46 10.00 7.99 12.70
C MET A 46 8.71 8.77 12.98
N PHE A 47 8.82 9.97 13.54
CA PHE A 47 7.73 10.88 13.83
C PHE A 47 8.12 12.28 13.39
N CYS A 48 7.18 13.06 12.87
CA CYS A 48 7.38 14.47 12.55
C CYS A 48 6.25 15.34 13.11
N ILE A 49 6.52 16.64 13.21
CA ILE A 49 5.49 17.63 13.49
C ILE A 49 4.70 17.89 12.20
N SER A 50 3.38 17.89 12.30
CA SER A 50 2.46 18.35 11.25
C SER A 50 1.66 19.54 11.77
N GLY A 51 1.44 20.55 10.93
CA GLY A 51 0.69 21.76 11.28
C GLY A 51 0.73 22.80 10.17
N GLN A 52 0.04 23.92 10.36
CA GLN A 52 0.09 25.01 9.38
C GLN A 52 1.51 25.59 9.29
N ASN A 53 2.03 25.75 8.06
CA ASN A 53 3.35 26.33 7.76
C ASN A 53 4.58 25.60 8.37
N VAL A 54 4.45 24.32 8.73
CA VAL A 54 5.58 23.50 9.18
C VAL A 54 6.25 22.83 7.98
N ASP A 55 7.54 23.06 7.79
CA ASP A 55 8.32 22.27 6.84
C ASP A 55 8.67 20.92 7.47
N SER A 56 8.08 19.85 6.93
CA SER A 56 8.06 18.51 7.54
C SER A 56 9.43 17.83 7.63
N GLU A 57 10.44 18.34 6.90
CA GLU A 57 11.79 17.76 6.85
C GLU A 57 12.70 18.19 8.01
N GLU A 58 12.47 19.36 8.63
CA GLU A 58 13.34 19.88 9.70
C GLU A 58 12.97 19.39 11.12
N HIS A 59 11.75 18.88 11.31
CA HIS A 59 11.22 18.55 12.65
C HIS A 59 10.85 17.06 12.76
N VAL A 60 11.86 16.21 12.58
CA VAL A 60 11.71 14.75 12.48
C VAL A 60 12.60 14.01 13.49
N SER A 61 12.07 12.97 14.13
CA SER A 61 12.80 12.17 15.14
C SER A 61 12.31 10.73 15.20
N THR A 62 13.20 9.80 15.55
CA THR A 62 12.84 8.40 15.85
C THR A 62 12.15 8.24 17.21
N SER A 63 12.21 9.26 18.08
CA SER A 63 11.57 9.25 19.39
C SER A 63 10.27 10.03 19.37
N LYS A 64 9.13 9.33 19.52
CA LYS A 64 7.81 9.96 19.66
C LYS A 64 7.76 11.00 20.77
N ALA A 65 8.38 10.70 21.91
CA ALA A 65 8.36 11.58 23.08
C ALA A 65 9.04 12.93 22.81
N VAL A 66 10.08 12.96 21.97
CA VAL A 66 10.75 14.20 21.57
C VAL A 66 9.81 15.04 20.72
N VAL A 67 9.11 14.42 19.75
CA VAL A 67 8.17 15.13 18.88
C VAL A 67 6.93 15.60 19.64
N ASP A 68 6.39 14.79 20.55
CA ASP A 68 5.27 15.18 21.41
C ASP A 68 5.62 16.40 22.28
N ALA A 69 6.83 16.45 22.84
CA ALA A 69 7.29 17.59 23.64
C ALA A 69 7.33 18.89 22.80
N TRP A 70 7.82 18.82 21.56
CA TRP A 70 7.80 19.96 20.64
C TRP A 70 6.37 20.38 20.26
N VAL A 71 5.49 19.41 20.01
CA VAL A 71 4.08 19.67 19.70
C VAL A 71 3.36 20.36 20.86
N GLU A 72 3.62 19.94 22.10
CA GLU A 72 3.08 20.58 23.30
C GLU A 72 3.62 22.01 23.47
N GLU A 73 4.93 22.21 23.26
CA GLU A 73 5.56 23.53 23.34
C GLU A 73 4.96 24.50 22.31
N TRP A 74 4.84 24.07 21.05
CA TRP A 74 4.37 24.94 19.97
C TRP A 74 2.88 25.21 20.06
N ASN A 75 2.07 24.24 20.51
CA ASN A 75 0.66 24.48 20.79
C ASN A 75 0.44 25.39 22.02
N GLN A 76 1.40 25.53 22.93
CA GLN A 76 1.31 26.52 24.01
C GLN A 76 1.61 27.95 23.51
N VAL A 77 2.50 28.08 22.51
CA VAL A 77 2.92 29.37 21.97
C VAL A 77 1.94 29.91 20.94
N ASP A 78 1.55 29.08 19.96
CA ASP A 78 0.72 29.51 18.83
C ASP A 78 -0.73 28.98 18.90
N GLY A 79 -1.00 27.99 19.77
CA GLY A 79 -2.28 27.31 19.88
C GLY A 79 -3.43 28.18 20.39
N SER A 80 -4.61 28.05 19.79
CA SER A 80 -5.84 28.61 20.34
C SER A 80 -6.45 27.65 21.37
N PRO A 81 -7.13 28.14 22.44
CA PRO A 81 -7.80 27.27 23.39
C PRO A 81 -8.85 26.39 22.70
N GLY A 82 -8.66 25.07 22.71
CA GLY A 82 -9.64 24.09 22.26
C GLY A 82 -9.27 23.30 21.01
N GLU A 83 -8.37 23.79 20.16
CA GLU A 83 -7.92 23.08 18.95
C GLU A 83 -6.40 23.18 18.76
N PRO A 84 -5.65 22.05 18.85
CA PRO A 84 -4.21 22.06 18.63
C PRO A 84 -3.89 22.32 17.15
N LEU A 85 -3.04 23.31 16.91
CA LEU A 85 -2.50 23.71 15.60
C LEU A 85 -1.46 22.71 15.07
N TYR A 86 -0.71 22.09 15.97
CA TYR A 86 0.34 21.13 15.66
C TYR A 86 0.00 19.73 16.20
N LYS A 87 0.41 18.69 15.47
CA LYS A 87 0.17 17.28 15.83
C LYS A 87 1.38 16.42 15.46
N THR A 88 1.67 15.44 16.31
CA THR A 88 2.65 14.39 16.02
C THR A 88 2.09 13.48 14.93
N MET A 89 2.81 13.38 13.81
CA MET A 89 2.47 12.51 12.70
C MET A 89 3.47 11.34 12.63
N PRO A 90 3.01 10.08 12.71
CA PRO A 90 3.88 8.93 12.53
C PRO A 90 4.30 8.78 11.07
N LEU A 91 5.59 8.51 10.86
CA LEU A 91 6.18 8.19 9.58
C LEU A 91 6.54 6.70 9.57
N TYR A 92 5.81 5.94 8.77
CA TYR A 92 6.03 4.52 8.60
C TYR A 92 7.03 4.31 7.46
N CYS A 93 8.07 3.52 7.69
CA CYS A 93 8.74 2.92 6.55
C CYS A 93 7.77 1.91 5.96
N HIS A 94 7.27 2.18 4.76
CA HIS A 94 6.95 1.06 3.89
C HIS A 94 8.29 0.37 3.66
N ALA A 95 8.53 -0.76 4.35
CA ALA A 95 9.39 -1.78 3.77
C ALA A 95 8.88 -1.87 2.35
N ALA A 96 9.67 -1.38 1.39
CA ALA A 96 9.25 -1.38 0.00
C ALA A 96 8.88 -2.84 -0.24
N LEU A 97 7.57 -3.12 -0.34
CA LEU A 97 7.12 -4.37 -0.91
C LEU A 97 7.99 -4.47 -2.15
N PRO A 98 8.84 -5.52 -2.27
CA PRO A 98 9.80 -5.61 -3.36
C PRO A 98 9.03 -5.21 -4.60
N ALA A 99 9.39 -4.05 -5.17
CA ALA A 99 8.50 -3.31 -6.07
C ALA A 99 7.91 -4.33 -7.02
N PRO A 100 6.57 -4.55 -7.04
CA PRO A 100 5.97 -5.78 -7.55
C PRO A 100 6.69 -6.09 -8.83
N VAL A 101 7.55 -7.11 -8.79
CA VAL A 101 8.54 -7.33 -9.85
C VAL A 101 7.70 -7.92 -10.95
N VAL A 102 7.04 -7.04 -11.69
CA VAL A 102 6.16 -7.42 -12.79
C VAL A 102 7.07 -8.25 -13.68
N PRO A 103 6.78 -9.56 -13.86
CA PRO A 103 7.69 -10.41 -14.58
C PRO A 103 7.92 -9.84 -15.96
N GLU A 104 9.18 -9.83 -16.40
CA GLU A 104 9.56 -9.18 -17.65
C GLU A 104 8.78 -9.76 -18.85
N GLY A 105 8.37 -11.03 -18.76
CA GLY A 105 7.47 -11.68 -19.72
C GLY A 105 6.08 -11.04 -19.77
N LEU A 106 5.46 -10.74 -18.62
CA LEU A 106 4.17 -10.03 -18.57
C LEU A 106 4.27 -8.61 -19.15
N VAL A 107 5.38 -7.89 -18.88
CA VAL A 107 5.62 -6.57 -19.48
C VAL A 107 5.71 -6.65 -21.00
N LYS A 108 6.39 -7.68 -21.54
CA LYS A 108 6.51 -7.89 -23.00
C LYS A 108 5.17 -8.28 -23.63
N ALA A 109 4.40 -9.16 -22.99
CA ALA A 109 3.09 -9.57 -23.47
C ALA A 109 2.10 -8.38 -23.53
N VAL A 110 2.08 -7.52 -22.51
CA VAL A 110 1.24 -6.31 -22.49
C VAL A 110 1.65 -5.34 -23.60
N ARG A 111 2.95 -5.14 -23.83
CA ARG A 111 3.43 -4.31 -24.95
C ARG A 111 3.02 -4.85 -26.30
N PHE A 112 3.05 -6.16 -26.49
CA PHE A 112 2.59 -6.80 -27.72
C PHE A 112 1.07 -6.63 -27.91
N TYR A 113 0.28 -6.78 -26.85
CA TYR A 113 -1.16 -6.48 -26.89
C TYR A 113 -1.43 -5.02 -27.27
N GLU A 114 -0.68 -4.06 -26.70
CA GLU A 114 -0.81 -2.65 -27.08
C GLU A 114 -0.42 -2.39 -28.53
N GLN A 115 0.61 -3.08 -29.04
CA GLN A 115 0.99 -3.03 -30.44
C GLN A 115 -0.13 -3.54 -31.34
N VAL A 116 -0.70 -4.71 -31.05
CA VAL A 116 -1.84 -5.28 -31.80
C VAL A 116 -3.05 -4.35 -31.75
N LYS A 117 -3.32 -3.72 -30.60
CA LYS A 117 -4.38 -2.71 -30.44
C LYS A 117 -4.16 -1.48 -31.34
N ASN A 118 -2.93 -1.00 -31.43
CA ASN A 118 -2.58 0.18 -32.22
C ASN A 118 -2.54 -0.13 -33.73
N GLU A 119 -2.04 -1.30 -34.11
CA GLU A 119 -1.96 -1.74 -35.52
C GLU A 119 -3.31 -2.23 -36.06
N ASN A 120 -4.22 -2.64 -35.17
CA ASN A 120 -5.57 -3.11 -35.46
C ASN A 120 -5.62 -4.09 -36.67
N PRO A 121 -4.89 -5.21 -36.61
CA PRO A 121 -4.84 -6.17 -37.69
C PRO A 121 -6.21 -6.82 -37.94
N PRO A 122 -6.49 -7.30 -39.17
CA PRO A 122 -7.75 -7.95 -39.50
C PRO A 122 -8.05 -9.13 -38.56
N VAL A 123 -9.32 -9.33 -38.21
CA VAL A 123 -9.73 -10.36 -37.23
C VAL A 123 -9.35 -11.78 -37.65
N GLY A 124 -9.18 -12.04 -38.95
CA GLY A 124 -8.76 -13.33 -39.50
C GLY A 124 -7.27 -13.66 -39.33
N THR A 125 -6.46 -12.72 -38.81
CA THR A 125 -5.00 -12.87 -38.68
C THR A 125 -4.60 -13.62 -37.41
N GLY A 126 -5.52 -13.81 -36.45
CA GLY A 126 -5.21 -14.47 -35.17
C GLY A 126 -4.43 -13.61 -34.17
N ALA A 127 -3.80 -12.52 -34.60
CA ALA A 127 -2.94 -11.65 -33.76
C ALA A 127 -3.60 -11.17 -32.45
N TRP A 128 -4.90 -10.86 -32.47
CA TRP A 128 -5.64 -10.50 -31.25
C TRP A 128 -5.75 -11.66 -30.26
N LYS A 129 -5.96 -12.87 -30.77
CA LYS A 129 -6.00 -14.09 -29.95
C LYS A 129 -4.62 -14.38 -29.36
N ASP A 130 -3.57 -14.32 -30.19
CA ASP A 130 -2.20 -14.60 -29.75
C ASP A 130 -1.75 -13.60 -28.67
N ALA A 131 -2.10 -12.32 -28.81
CA ALA A 131 -1.79 -11.30 -27.81
C ALA A 131 -2.51 -11.54 -26.48
N VAL A 132 -3.78 -11.93 -26.52
CA VAL A 132 -4.57 -12.22 -25.31
C VAL A 132 -4.09 -13.52 -24.64
N ASP A 133 -3.84 -14.57 -25.42
CA ASP A 133 -3.34 -15.85 -24.91
C ASP A 133 -1.98 -15.68 -24.21
N TRP A 134 -1.06 -14.89 -24.79
CA TRP A 134 0.24 -14.63 -24.19
C TRP A 134 0.16 -13.83 -22.89
N VAL A 135 -0.67 -12.78 -22.84
CA VAL A 135 -0.89 -12.00 -21.59
C VAL A 135 -1.46 -12.89 -20.49
N LEU A 136 -2.41 -13.77 -20.82
CA LEU A 136 -3.00 -14.69 -19.86
C LEU A 136 -1.99 -15.71 -19.34
N GLU A 137 -1.15 -16.27 -20.21
CA GLU A 137 -0.10 -17.22 -19.83
C GLU A 137 0.90 -16.60 -18.85
N GLU A 138 1.43 -15.42 -19.18
CA GLU A 138 2.41 -14.71 -18.34
C GLU A 138 1.81 -14.25 -17.01
N ALA A 139 0.54 -13.81 -17.00
CA ALA A 139 -0.16 -13.47 -15.77
C ALA A 139 -0.36 -14.69 -14.87
N CYS A 140 -0.65 -15.86 -15.43
CA CYS A 140 -0.77 -17.11 -14.66
C CYS A 140 0.58 -17.56 -14.09
N GLN A 141 1.67 -17.39 -14.85
CA GLN A 141 3.01 -17.72 -14.38
C GLN A 141 3.46 -16.79 -13.24
N ALA A 142 3.21 -15.48 -13.37
CA ALA A 142 3.52 -14.47 -12.35
C ALA A 142 2.89 -14.79 -10.99
N VAL A 143 1.62 -15.23 -10.99
CA VAL A 143 0.90 -15.59 -9.76
C VAL A 143 1.44 -16.87 -9.13
N ASN A 144 1.91 -17.83 -9.93
CA ASN A 144 2.43 -19.10 -9.41
C ASN A 144 3.85 -18.99 -8.83
N THR A 145 4.66 -18.02 -9.25
CA THR A 145 6.01 -17.80 -8.72
C THR A 145 5.99 -17.07 -7.37
N ASP A 146 5.01 -16.20 -7.14
CA ASP A 146 4.87 -15.46 -5.87
C ASP A 146 4.39 -16.34 -4.70
N ILE A 147 3.86 -17.53 -4.95
CA ILE A 147 3.37 -18.47 -3.92
C ILE A 147 4.52 -19.33 -3.31
N LYS A 148 5.73 -19.31 -3.90
CA LYS A 148 6.88 -20.12 -3.46
C LYS A 148 7.97 -19.35 -2.70
N GLY A 149 7.74 -18.07 -2.39
CA GLY A 149 8.67 -17.21 -1.63
C GLY A 149 8.41 -17.22 -0.14
#